data_AF-A0AA37P8W8-F1
#
_entry.id   AF-A0AA37P8W8-F1
#
_cell.length_a   1.000
_cell.length_b   1.000
_cell.length_c   1.000
_cell.angle_alpha   90.00
_cell.angle_beta   90.00
_cell.angle_gamma   90.00
#
_symmetry.space_group_name_H-M   'P 1'
#
loop_
_entity.id
_entity.type
_entity.pdbx_description
1 polymer ?
#
loop_
_entity_poly.entity_id
_entity_poly.type
_entity_poly.pdbx_seq_one_letter_code
_entity_poly.pdbx_strand_id
1 'polypeptide(L)'
;MRTPVLLNFAQLQNFFVTVAKEKPWPYFFWSHMDAFVLSFEEGMQGISGSVNTADYQTIYELAVKELNDTMRSDHKWGARFFAYDHLTLVNPRAYADVGGFDTFIPYYMTDCDMHWRLEEAGWSIKQAKAGIVQDVASVLDDLRVLYREGQIPEGFGYTDPNPPPPAQVLGENLREEEKRSLPVPELDQTGTPVNHTVGSSNEQSAKTIDPLESFRVLHRISQDMFNHKHADRERNTWQLGQRGGDPREPYAYDALGFQEGIDVMTEAGKEIFRRKWGHRDCDFGAAGLKPSDAWKVEKDWE
;
A
#
# COMPACT_ATOMS: atom_id res chain seq x y z
N MET A 1 -3.42 -19.29 -10.54
CA MET A 1 -2.74 -18.55 -11.60
C MET A 1 -1.32 -18.30 -11.15
N ARG A 2 -0.33 -18.38 -12.05
CA ARG A 2 1.08 -18.14 -11.77
C ARG A 2 1.68 -17.43 -12.97
N THR A 3 2.55 -16.45 -12.73
CA THR A 3 3.38 -15.85 -13.77
C THR A 3 4.77 -16.53 -13.72
N PRO A 4 5.38 -16.87 -14.86
CA PRO A 4 6.69 -17.52 -14.88
C PRO A 4 7.85 -16.53 -14.64
N VAL A 5 7.54 -15.23 -14.61
CA VAL A 5 8.50 -14.13 -14.48
C VAL A 5 7.94 -13.05 -13.55
N LEU A 6 8.85 -12.23 -13.01
CA LEU A 6 8.51 -11.00 -12.30
C LEU A 6 7.94 -9.99 -13.30
N LEU A 7 6.82 -9.38 -12.96
CA LEU A 7 6.17 -8.34 -13.75
C LEU A 7 6.51 -6.98 -13.16
N ASN A 8 6.81 -6.00 -14.01
CA ASN A 8 6.79 -4.60 -13.56
C ASN A 8 5.36 -4.17 -13.21
N PHE A 9 5.20 -2.98 -12.61
CA PHE A 9 3.89 -2.52 -12.15
C PHE A 9 2.85 -2.46 -13.28
N ALA A 10 3.18 -1.84 -14.42
CA ALA A 10 2.25 -1.75 -15.56
C ALA A 10 1.84 -3.12 -16.10
N GLN A 11 2.80 -4.05 -16.20
CA GLN A 11 2.53 -5.44 -16.60
C GLN A 11 1.65 -6.17 -15.58
N LEU A 12 1.89 -5.98 -14.28
CA LEU A 12 1.11 -6.59 -13.21
C LEU A 12 -0.34 -6.08 -13.22
N GLN A 13 -0.55 -4.78 -13.40
CA GLN A 13 -1.90 -4.21 -13.52
C GLN A 13 -2.65 -4.78 -14.74
N ASN A 14 -1.97 -4.86 -15.89
CA ASN A 14 -2.55 -5.48 -17.09
C ASN A 14 -2.85 -6.98 -16.90
N PHE A 15 -2.02 -7.68 -16.13
CA PHE A 15 -2.28 -9.05 -15.73
C PHE A 15 -3.56 -9.15 -14.91
N PHE A 16 -3.77 -8.31 -13.88
CA PHE A 16 -5.02 -8.32 -13.10
C PHE A 16 -6.26 -8.02 -13.95
N VAL A 17 -6.18 -7.02 -14.84
CA VAL A 17 -7.28 -6.69 -15.78
C VAL A 17 -7.59 -7.90 -16.67
N THR A 18 -6.57 -8.59 -17.18
CA THR A 18 -6.74 -9.78 -18.02
C THR A 18 -7.38 -10.92 -17.24
N VAL A 19 -6.89 -11.20 -16.03
CA VAL A 19 -7.43 -12.23 -15.15
C VAL A 19 -8.90 -11.96 -14.82
N ALA A 20 -9.24 -10.71 -14.48
CA ALA A 20 -10.62 -10.32 -14.19
C ALA A 20 -11.53 -10.56 -15.41
N LYS A 21 -11.07 -10.28 -16.62
CA LYS A 21 -11.82 -10.56 -17.86
C LYS A 21 -12.00 -12.06 -18.13
N GLU A 22 -10.97 -12.87 -17.90
CA GLU A 22 -11.03 -14.33 -18.06
C GLU A 22 -11.93 -15.01 -17.02
N LYS A 23 -12.06 -14.42 -15.84
CA LYS A 23 -12.93 -14.88 -14.73
C LYS A 23 -14.29 -14.19 -14.67
N PRO A 24 -14.73 -13.63 -15.81
CA PRO A 24 -15.73 -12.55 -15.91
C PRO A 24 -16.05 -11.76 -14.61
N TRP A 25 -15.03 -11.30 -13.89
CA TRP A 25 -15.21 -10.44 -12.73
C TRP A 25 -15.51 -9.00 -13.18
N PRO A 26 -16.66 -8.42 -12.77
CA PRO A 26 -17.06 -7.07 -13.20
C PRO A 26 -16.21 -5.97 -12.55
N TYR A 27 -15.47 -6.30 -11.49
CA TYR A 27 -14.58 -5.42 -10.75
C TYR A 27 -13.58 -6.25 -9.95
N PHE A 28 -12.53 -5.60 -9.45
CA PHE A 28 -11.66 -6.14 -8.42
C PHE A 28 -11.14 -5.03 -7.50
N PHE A 29 -10.71 -5.39 -6.30
CA PHE A 29 -9.97 -4.48 -5.42
C PHE A 29 -8.47 -4.70 -5.60
N TRP A 30 -7.73 -3.61 -5.72
CA TRP A 30 -6.27 -3.57 -5.69
C TRP A 30 -5.81 -2.83 -4.44
N SER A 31 -4.73 -3.30 -3.83
CA SER A 31 -4.09 -2.65 -2.70
C SER A 31 -2.58 -2.76 -2.84
N HIS A 32 -1.87 -1.76 -2.35
CA HIS A 32 -0.44 -1.90 -2.08
C HIS A 32 -0.22 -3.04 -1.08
N MET A 33 0.92 -3.72 -1.19
CA MET A 33 1.28 -4.82 -0.28
C MET A 33 1.77 -4.33 1.08
N ASP A 34 2.16 -3.05 1.15
CA ASP A 34 2.75 -2.34 2.27
C ASP A 34 1.76 -1.35 2.91
N ALA A 35 0.51 -1.79 3.11
CA ALA A 35 -0.55 -0.99 3.71
C ALA A 35 -0.85 -1.36 5.17
N PHE A 36 -0.96 -0.35 6.03
CA PHE A 36 -1.53 -0.46 7.39
C PHE A 36 -2.96 0.09 7.39
N VAL A 37 -3.92 -0.75 7.77
CA VAL A 37 -5.35 -0.49 7.55
C VAL A 37 -6.14 -0.52 8.85
N LEU A 38 -6.89 0.55 9.10
CA LEU A 38 -7.82 0.67 10.23
C LEU A 38 -9.19 1.17 9.77
N SER A 39 -10.24 0.74 10.47
CA SER A 39 -11.59 1.33 10.31
C SER A 39 -11.68 2.67 11.07
N PHE A 40 -12.70 3.48 10.80
CA PHE A 40 -12.94 4.74 11.53
C PHE A 40 -13.58 4.46 12.91
N GLU A 41 -12.83 3.86 13.84
CA GLU A 41 -13.39 3.41 15.13
C GLU A 41 -13.72 4.55 16.11
N GLU A 42 -13.09 5.71 15.97
CA GLU A 42 -13.55 6.95 16.63
C GLU A 42 -14.78 7.58 15.97
N GLY A 43 -15.23 7.00 14.85
CA GLY A 43 -16.25 7.56 13.98
C GLY A 43 -15.68 8.56 12.99
N MET A 44 -16.46 8.81 11.95
CA MET A 44 -16.18 9.83 10.94
C MET A 44 -17.48 10.51 10.56
N GLN A 45 -17.55 11.83 10.80
CA GLN A 45 -18.76 12.60 10.62
C GLN A 45 -19.37 12.41 9.22
N GLY A 46 -20.64 12.00 9.19
CA GLY A 46 -21.40 11.74 7.96
C GLY A 46 -21.07 10.43 7.24
N ILE A 47 -20.18 9.59 7.79
CA ILE A 47 -19.71 8.35 7.15
C ILE A 47 -19.93 7.12 8.05
N SER A 48 -19.47 7.17 9.30
CA SER A 48 -19.59 6.06 10.27
C SER A 48 -19.68 6.59 11.70
N GLY A 49 -20.46 5.91 12.55
CA GLY A 49 -20.43 6.09 14.00
C GLY A 49 -19.14 5.57 14.64
N SER A 50 -19.00 5.74 15.96
CA SER A 50 -17.87 5.19 16.72
C SER A 50 -18.08 3.70 17.02
N VAL A 51 -17.02 2.94 17.20
CA VAL A 51 -17.09 1.51 17.53
C VAL A 51 -18.06 1.23 18.69
N ASN A 52 -18.83 0.16 18.57
CA ASN A 52 -19.94 -0.23 19.47
C ASN A 52 -21.21 0.62 19.38
N THR A 53 -21.33 1.59 18.45
CA THR A 53 -22.60 2.22 18.11
C THR A 53 -23.29 1.50 16.94
N ALA A 54 -24.61 1.67 16.81
CA ALA A 54 -25.40 0.99 15.79
C ALA A 54 -25.11 1.49 14.35
N ASP A 55 -24.54 2.70 14.23
CA ASP A 55 -24.16 3.36 12.99
C ASP A 55 -22.68 3.20 12.65
N TYR A 56 -21.91 2.45 13.44
CA TYR A 56 -20.53 2.08 13.10
C TYR A 56 -20.51 1.18 11.85
N GLN A 57 -19.61 1.50 10.93
CA GLN A 57 -19.32 0.71 9.75
C GLN A 57 -17.81 0.47 9.64
N THR A 58 -17.43 -0.79 9.46
CA THR A 58 -16.05 -1.20 9.19
C THR A 58 -15.58 -0.75 7.81
N ILE A 59 -14.27 -0.78 7.58
CA ILE A 59 -13.70 -0.54 6.24
C ILE A 59 -14.28 -1.48 5.17
N TYR A 60 -14.52 -2.74 5.54
CA TYR A 60 -15.15 -3.71 4.64
C TYR A 60 -16.55 -3.26 4.24
N GLU A 61 -17.39 -2.89 5.21
CA GLU A 61 -18.77 -2.46 4.94
C GLU A 61 -18.82 -1.18 4.12
N LEU A 62 -17.94 -0.20 4.41
CA LEU A 62 -17.86 1.04 3.65
C LEU A 62 -17.35 0.81 2.21
N ALA A 63 -16.34 -0.05 2.02
CA ALA A 63 -15.85 -0.41 0.69
C ALA A 63 -16.91 -1.16 -0.14
N VAL A 64 -17.66 -2.08 0.47
CA VAL A 64 -18.77 -2.80 -0.17
C VAL A 64 -19.95 -1.87 -0.47
N LYS A 65 -20.22 -0.90 0.41
CA LYS A 65 -21.24 0.14 0.19
C LYS A 65 -20.88 0.99 -1.03
N GLU A 66 -19.65 1.50 -1.11
CA GLU A 66 -19.16 2.27 -2.26
C GLU A 66 -19.21 1.46 -3.55
N LEU A 67 -18.81 0.18 -3.50
CA LEU A 67 -18.94 -0.74 -4.64
C LEU A 67 -20.40 -0.85 -5.11
N ASN A 68 -21.34 -1.12 -4.19
CA ASN A 68 -22.76 -1.27 -4.53
C ASN A 68 -23.34 0.03 -5.10
N ASP A 69 -23.01 1.17 -4.50
CA ASP A 69 -23.48 2.49 -4.94
C ASP A 69 -22.92 2.82 -6.32
N THR A 70 -21.62 2.58 -6.55
CA THR A 70 -20.97 2.76 -7.85
C THR A 70 -21.60 1.89 -8.93
N MET A 71 -21.78 0.60 -8.67
CA MET A 71 -22.37 -0.34 -9.63
C MET A 71 -23.82 0.01 -10.01
N ARG A 72 -24.57 0.68 -9.12
CA ARG A 72 -25.96 1.09 -9.35
C ARG A 72 -26.10 2.48 -9.98
N SER A 73 -25.21 3.41 -9.65
CA SER A 73 -25.40 4.83 -9.96
C SER A 73 -24.49 5.37 -11.06
N ASP A 74 -23.37 4.70 -11.36
CA ASP A 74 -22.38 5.18 -12.30
C ASP A 74 -22.07 4.09 -13.33
N HIS A 75 -22.71 4.15 -14.50
CA HIS A 75 -22.53 3.13 -15.53
C HIS A 75 -21.22 3.28 -16.34
N LYS A 76 -20.49 4.38 -16.13
CA LYS A 76 -19.22 4.67 -16.83
C LYS A 76 -18.12 5.03 -15.83
N TRP A 77 -17.93 4.16 -14.85
CA TRP A 77 -16.90 4.29 -13.83
C TRP A 77 -15.61 3.55 -14.20
N GLY A 78 -14.46 4.18 -13.94
CA GLY A 78 -13.13 3.59 -14.10
C GLY A 78 -12.58 3.06 -12.78
N ALA A 79 -12.50 3.93 -11.77
CA ALA A 79 -11.93 3.58 -10.47
C ALA A 79 -12.60 4.33 -9.30
N ARG A 80 -12.48 3.76 -8.10
CA ARG A 80 -12.71 4.44 -6.81
C ARG A 80 -11.47 4.31 -5.94
N PHE A 81 -10.89 5.45 -5.60
CA PHE A 81 -9.73 5.52 -4.72
C PHE A 81 -10.20 5.68 -3.28
N PHE A 82 -9.81 4.76 -2.40
CA PHE A 82 -10.11 4.85 -0.96
C PHE A 82 -9.02 5.59 -0.20
N ALA A 83 -7.78 5.50 -0.70
CA ALA A 83 -6.62 6.26 -0.26
C ALA A 83 -5.62 6.32 -1.42
N TYR A 84 -5.93 7.15 -2.43
CA TYR A 84 -5.24 7.13 -3.72
C TYR A 84 -5.12 5.68 -4.25
N ASP A 85 -3.95 5.26 -4.73
CA ASP A 85 -3.70 3.92 -5.26
C ASP A 85 -3.39 2.86 -4.18
N HIS A 86 -3.32 3.24 -2.89
CA HIS A 86 -3.04 2.31 -1.79
C HIS A 86 -4.15 1.29 -1.58
N LEU A 87 -5.41 1.68 -1.82
CA LEU A 87 -6.57 0.80 -1.91
C LEU A 87 -7.55 1.36 -2.93
N THR A 88 -7.84 0.57 -3.97
CA THR A 88 -8.62 1.00 -5.13
C THR A 88 -9.62 -0.06 -5.54
N LEU A 89 -10.85 0.34 -5.85
CA LEU A 89 -11.81 -0.47 -6.61
C LEU A 89 -11.65 -0.17 -8.11
N VAL A 90 -11.45 -1.22 -8.91
CA VAL A 90 -11.09 -1.12 -10.33
C VAL A 90 -12.15 -1.75 -11.22
N ASN A 91 -12.53 -1.06 -12.30
CA ASN A 91 -13.36 -1.60 -13.37
C ASN A 91 -12.47 -2.13 -14.52
N PRO A 92 -12.31 -3.46 -14.68
CA PRO A 92 -11.47 -4.03 -15.73
C PRO A 92 -11.97 -3.69 -17.14
N ARG A 93 -13.27 -3.42 -17.33
CA ARG A 93 -13.80 -3.01 -18.63
C ARG A 93 -13.29 -1.63 -19.01
N ALA A 94 -13.32 -0.67 -18.09
CA ALA A 94 -12.84 0.68 -18.34
C ALA A 94 -11.35 0.69 -18.68
N TYR A 95 -10.57 -0.09 -17.92
CA TYR A 95 -9.13 -0.19 -18.13
C TYR A 95 -8.80 -0.83 -19.47
N ALA A 96 -9.55 -1.86 -19.89
CA ALA A 96 -9.39 -2.46 -21.21
C ALA A 96 -9.84 -1.54 -22.36
N ASP A 97 -10.86 -0.71 -22.16
CA ASP A 97 -11.41 0.20 -23.16
C ASP A 97 -10.39 1.24 -23.64
N VAL A 98 -9.49 1.67 -22.73
CA VAL A 98 -8.42 2.62 -23.05
C VAL A 98 -7.09 1.94 -23.39
N GLY A 99 -7.05 0.61 -23.48
CA GLY A 99 -5.87 -0.17 -23.88
C GLY A 99 -4.97 -0.66 -22.74
N GLY A 100 -5.42 -0.58 -21.48
CA GLY A 100 -4.64 -0.98 -20.31
C GLY A 100 -3.49 -0.03 -19.98
N PHE A 101 -2.66 -0.39 -19.02
CA PHE A 101 -1.44 0.35 -18.69
C PHE A 101 -0.41 0.23 -19.81
N ASP A 102 0.32 1.30 -20.11
CA ASP A 102 1.40 1.26 -21.09
C ASP A 102 2.62 0.57 -20.50
N THR A 103 2.95 -0.63 -21.00
CA THR A 103 4.06 -1.42 -20.46
C THR A 103 5.44 -0.84 -20.74
N PHE A 104 5.55 0.18 -21.61
CA PHE A 104 6.79 0.93 -21.77
C PHE A 104 6.99 1.96 -20.66
N ILE A 105 5.98 2.25 -19.84
CA ILE A 105 6.10 3.07 -18.62
C ILE A 105 5.96 2.11 -17.42
N PRO A 106 7.03 1.42 -17.00
CA PRO A 106 6.96 0.25 -16.14
C PRO A 106 6.56 0.53 -14.68
N TYR A 107 6.89 1.72 -14.15
CA TYR A 107 6.67 2.12 -12.76
C TYR A 107 6.13 3.55 -12.69
N TYR A 108 6.91 4.55 -12.26
CA TYR A 108 6.43 5.91 -12.11
C TYR A 108 5.97 6.54 -13.42
N MET A 109 5.01 7.46 -13.30
CA MET A 109 4.24 8.11 -14.38
C MET A 109 3.21 7.23 -15.09
N THR A 110 3.21 5.91 -14.88
CA THR A 110 2.25 5.01 -15.53
C THR A 110 0.81 5.24 -15.06
N ASP A 111 0.63 5.56 -13.78
CA ASP A 111 -0.68 5.93 -13.24
C ASP A 111 -1.19 7.24 -13.84
N CYS A 112 -0.32 8.22 -14.03
CA CYS A 112 -0.68 9.49 -14.64
C CYS A 112 -1.11 9.30 -16.10
N ASP A 113 -0.38 8.48 -16.86
CA ASP A 113 -0.75 8.07 -18.21
C ASP A 113 -2.11 7.34 -18.25
N MET A 114 -2.32 6.38 -17.35
CA MET A 114 -3.51 5.54 -17.35
C MET A 114 -4.77 6.28 -16.88
N HIS A 115 -4.70 6.98 -15.75
CA HIS A 115 -5.84 7.67 -15.16
C HIS A 115 -6.33 8.80 -16.05
N TRP A 116 -5.42 9.56 -16.65
CA TRP A 116 -5.81 10.58 -17.60
C TRP A 116 -6.49 10.00 -18.86
N ARG A 117 -5.99 8.88 -19.42
CA ARG A 117 -6.64 8.22 -20.55
C ARG A 117 -8.06 7.75 -20.21
N LEU A 118 -8.28 7.27 -18.99
CA LEU A 118 -9.62 6.92 -18.49
C LEU A 118 -10.54 8.14 -18.44
N GLU A 119 -10.07 9.24 -17.85
CA GLU A 119 -10.84 10.49 -17.74
C GLU A 119 -11.17 11.08 -19.12
N GLU A 120 -10.21 11.11 -20.05
CA GLU A 120 -10.41 11.55 -21.44
C GLU A 120 -11.43 10.68 -22.21
N ALA A 121 -11.45 9.38 -21.94
CA ALA A 121 -12.48 8.48 -22.48
C ALA A 121 -13.84 8.63 -21.76
N GLY A 122 -13.93 9.48 -20.75
CA GLY A 122 -15.13 9.77 -19.96
C GLY A 122 -15.45 8.69 -18.92
N TRP A 123 -14.46 7.91 -18.49
CA TRP A 123 -14.59 7.00 -17.36
C TRP A 123 -14.35 7.74 -16.05
N SER A 124 -15.30 7.67 -15.12
CA SER A 124 -15.20 8.40 -13.86
C SER A 124 -14.16 7.79 -12.93
N ILE A 125 -13.29 8.65 -12.39
CA ILE A 125 -12.40 8.32 -11.29
C ILE A 125 -12.81 9.21 -10.11
N LYS A 126 -13.10 8.60 -8.96
CA LYS A 126 -13.60 9.33 -7.78
C LYS A 126 -12.89 8.88 -6.52
N GLN A 127 -12.78 9.80 -5.57
CA GLN A 127 -12.36 9.48 -4.20
C GLN A 127 -13.56 8.98 -3.41
N ALA A 128 -13.35 7.94 -2.62
CA ALA A 128 -14.30 7.40 -1.65
C ALA A 128 -13.60 7.24 -0.31
N LYS A 129 -14.37 7.16 0.77
CA LYS A 129 -13.82 7.00 2.12
C LYS A 129 -14.32 5.69 2.70
N ALA A 130 -13.40 4.80 3.04
CA ALA A 130 -13.72 3.54 3.70
C ALA A 130 -12.94 3.31 4.99
N GLY A 131 -11.76 3.89 5.15
CA GLY A 131 -10.99 3.74 6.37
C GLY A 131 -9.71 4.57 6.34
N ILE A 132 -8.85 4.31 7.31
CA ILE A 132 -7.49 4.84 7.37
C ILE A 132 -6.60 3.79 6.70
N VAL A 133 -6.08 4.09 5.52
CA VAL A 133 -5.20 3.21 4.75
C VAL A 133 -3.89 3.96 4.58
N GLN A 134 -2.90 3.58 5.38
CA GLN A 134 -1.58 4.20 5.39
C GLN A 134 -0.59 3.34 4.61
N ASP A 135 0.15 3.97 3.71
CA ASP A 135 1.28 3.35 3.03
C ASP A 135 2.52 3.43 3.93
N VAL A 136 3.06 2.27 4.31
CA VAL A 136 4.10 2.13 5.36
C VAL A 136 5.31 1.36 4.84
N ALA A 137 6.46 1.49 5.49
CA ALA A 137 7.71 0.82 5.12
C ALA A 137 8.32 0.01 6.26
N SER A 138 7.61 -0.04 7.39
CA SER A 138 8.00 -0.71 8.63
C SER A 138 6.96 -1.75 9.04
N VAL A 139 7.29 -2.56 10.04
CA VAL A 139 6.44 -3.65 10.53
C VAL A 139 6.16 -3.44 12.01
N LEU A 140 4.93 -3.69 12.46
CA LEU A 140 4.64 -3.74 13.88
C LEU A 140 5.51 -4.78 14.58
N ASP A 141 5.93 -4.50 15.82
CA ASP A 141 6.77 -5.43 16.59
C ASP A 141 6.06 -6.77 16.85
N ASP A 142 4.73 -6.77 16.91
CA ASP A 142 3.88 -7.96 17.03
C ASP A 142 2.53 -7.74 16.36
N LEU A 143 2.21 -8.53 15.33
CA LEU A 143 0.93 -8.43 14.60
C LEU A 143 -0.27 -8.89 15.42
N ARG A 144 -0.08 -9.62 16.52
CA ARG A 144 -1.18 -10.10 17.39
C ARG A 144 -2.01 -8.96 17.98
N VAL A 145 -1.43 -7.76 18.11
CA VAL A 145 -2.15 -6.57 18.58
C VAL A 145 -3.36 -6.22 17.71
N LEU A 146 -3.34 -6.59 16.42
CA LEU A 146 -4.46 -6.36 15.51
C LEU A 146 -5.69 -7.22 15.87
N TYR A 147 -5.49 -8.35 16.54
CA TYR A 147 -6.55 -9.26 16.98
C TYR A 147 -7.11 -8.92 18.36
N ARG A 148 -6.50 -7.96 19.08
CA ARG A 148 -6.96 -7.49 20.40
C ARG A 148 -7.08 -8.63 21.42
N GLU A 149 -6.11 -9.53 21.44
CA GLU A 149 -6.06 -10.64 22.41
C GLU A 149 -5.61 -10.18 23.80
N GLY A 150 -4.94 -9.02 23.89
CA GLY A 150 -4.43 -8.45 25.13
C GLY A 150 -4.20 -6.95 25.01
N GLN A 151 -4.02 -6.27 26.14
CA GLN A 151 -3.63 -4.86 26.15
C GLN A 151 -2.33 -4.67 25.35
N ILE A 152 -2.25 -3.58 24.61
CA ILE A 152 -1.04 -3.23 23.88
C ILE A 152 0.06 -2.90 24.91
N PRO A 153 1.23 -3.57 24.89
CA PRO A 153 2.29 -3.34 25.85
C PRO A 153 2.76 -1.88 25.88
N GLU A 154 3.18 -1.41 27.05
CA GLU A 154 3.87 -0.13 27.15
C GLU A 154 5.16 -0.16 26.32
N GLY A 155 5.41 0.89 25.53
CA GLY A 155 6.55 0.95 24.61
C GLY A 155 6.38 0.14 23.31
N PHE A 156 5.21 -0.45 23.05
CA PHE A 156 4.93 -1.10 21.78
C PHE A 156 5.03 -0.13 20.60
N GLY A 157 5.73 -0.53 19.54
CA GLY A 157 5.94 0.29 18.37
C GLY A 157 6.07 -0.52 17.09
N TYR A 158 7.05 -0.12 16.28
CA TYR A 158 7.34 -0.72 14.99
C TYR A 158 8.84 -0.77 14.77
N THR A 159 9.25 -1.69 13.92
CA THR A 159 10.62 -1.88 13.49
C THR A 159 10.74 -1.61 11.99
N ASP A 160 11.68 -0.76 11.61
CA ASP A 160 12.08 -0.57 10.22
C ASP A 160 13.08 -1.67 9.83
N PRO A 161 12.77 -2.54 8.85
CA PRO A 161 13.71 -3.57 8.39
C PRO A 161 14.92 -2.99 7.64
N ASN A 162 14.85 -1.73 7.22
CA ASN A 162 15.94 -1.00 6.58
C ASN A 162 16.08 0.41 7.19
N PRO A 163 16.58 0.56 8.44
CA PRO A 163 16.70 1.88 9.05
C PRO A 163 17.68 2.76 8.26
N PRO A 164 17.48 4.09 8.20
CA PRO A 164 18.42 4.96 7.54
C PRO A 164 19.78 4.90 8.24
N PRO A 165 20.90 5.12 7.52
CA PRO A 165 22.18 5.34 8.17
C PRO A 165 22.02 6.43 9.24
N PRO A 166 22.66 6.30 10.41
CA PRO A 166 22.67 7.38 11.39
C PRO A 166 23.11 8.66 10.69
N ALA A 167 22.31 9.73 10.81
CA ALA A 167 22.76 11.04 10.36
C ALA A 167 24.13 11.28 11.02
N GLN A 168 25.13 11.68 10.24
CA GLN A 168 26.38 12.18 10.81
C GLN A 168 26.07 13.50 11.52
N VAL A 169 25.51 13.41 12.73
CA VAL A 169 25.37 14.53 13.63
C VAL A 169 26.79 14.90 14.03
N LEU A 170 27.26 15.99 13.45
CA LEU A 170 28.46 16.69 13.90
C LEU A 170 28.26 17.03 15.38
N GLY A 171 28.84 16.18 16.23
CA GLY A 171 29.14 16.42 17.63
C GLY A 171 27.94 16.76 18.51
N GLU A 172 27.27 15.75 19.05
CA GLU A 172 26.77 15.81 20.43
C GLU A 172 26.58 14.38 20.96
N ASN A 173 27.05 14.14 22.19
CA ASN A 173 27.10 12.83 22.83
C ASN A 173 25.70 12.23 22.99
N LEU A 174 25.29 11.36 22.07
CA LEU A 174 24.13 10.49 22.27
C LEU A 174 24.51 9.40 23.28
N ARG A 175 23.90 9.47 24.46
CA ARG A 175 23.83 8.34 25.37
C ARG A 175 23.14 7.19 24.63
N GLU A 176 23.83 6.06 24.51
CA GLU A 176 23.21 4.81 24.09
C GLU A 176 22.13 4.44 25.12
N GLU A 177 20.87 4.67 24.77
CA GLU A 177 19.78 3.94 25.40
C GLU A 177 19.77 2.54 24.79
N GLU A 178 20.18 1.55 25.59
CA GLU A 178 20.03 0.13 25.27
C GLU A 178 18.56 -0.15 24.89
N LYS A 179 18.28 -0.24 23.58
CA LYS A 179 17.06 -0.87 23.08
C LYS A 179 17.11 -2.33 23.52
N ARG A 180 16.47 -2.64 24.65
CA ARG A 180 16.16 -4.01 25.04
C ARG A 180 15.19 -4.58 24.01
N SER A 181 15.74 -5.26 23.01
CA SER A 181 14.98 -6.19 22.17
C SER A 181 14.29 -7.19 23.10
N LEU A 182 12.96 -7.22 23.09
CA LEU A 182 12.24 -8.29 23.78
C LEU A 182 12.60 -9.63 23.11
N PRO A 183 12.83 -10.70 23.89
CA PRO A 183 13.21 -11.99 23.32
C PRO A 183 12.07 -12.52 22.43
N VAL A 184 12.42 -12.83 21.19
CA VAL A 184 11.54 -13.52 20.23
C VAL A 184 11.25 -14.93 20.78
N PRO A 185 9.99 -15.37 20.87
CA PRO A 185 9.67 -16.72 21.30
C PRO A 185 10.26 -17.75 20.33
N GLU A 186 10.95 -18.77 20.86
CA GLU A 186 11.45 -19.89 20.08
C GLU A 186 10.24 -20.71 19.58
N LEU A 187 10.07 -20.81 18.26
CA LEU A 187 8.99 -21.57 17.62
C LEU A 187 9.49 -22.98 17.28
N ASP A 188 8.64 -23.99 17.46
CA ASP A 188 8.92 -25.35 17.02
C ASP A 188 8.74 -25.52 15.49
N GLN A 189 8.98 -26.73 14.98
CA GLN A 189 8.89 -27.07 13.56
C GLN A 189 7.47 -26.92 12.96
N THR A 190 6.46 -26.63 13.79
CA THR A 190 5.08 -26.37 13.38
C THR A 190 4.69 -24.89 13.47
N GLY A 191 5.62 -24.02 13.92
CA GLY A 191 5.35 -22.61 14.15
C GLY A 191 4.67 -22.32 15.49
N THR A 192 4.75 -23.24 16.46
CA THR A 192 4.14 -23.10 17.79
C THR A 192 5.19 -22.70 18.82
N PRO A 193 4.94 -21.74 19.73
CA PRO A 193 5.91 -21.35 20.77
C PRO A 193 6.28 -22.51 21.71
N VAL A 194 7.57 -22.75 21.92
CA VAL A 194 8.08 -23.79 22.83
C VAL A 194 7.94 -23.32 24.28
N ASN A 195 6.89 -23.78 24.96
CA ASN A 195 6.69 -23.49 26.39
C ASN A 195 7.59 -24.38 27.28
N HIS A 196 8.63 -23.80 27.86
CA HIS A 196 9.35 -24.45 28.96
C HIS A 196 8.62 -24.23 30.29
N THR A 197 8.14 -25.34 30.86
CA THR A 197 7.65 -25.56 32.24
C THR A 197 6.34 -24.89 32.67
N VAL A 198 5.34 -25.76 32.85
CA VAL A 198 4.05 -25.52 33.49
C VAL A 198 4.23 -25.20 34.97
N GLY A 199 4.03 -23.94 35.34
CA GLY A 199 3.70 -23.51 36.70
C GLY A 199 2.28 -22.98 36.69
N SER A 200 1.38 -23.68 37.40
CA SER A 200 -0.02 -23.33 37.64
C SER A 200 -0.23 -21.82 37.86
N SER A 201 -0.89 -21.14 36.93
CA SER A 201 -1.36 -19.77 37.12
C SER A 201 -2.82 -19.62 36.70
N ASN A 202 -3.59 -19.18 37.70
CA ASN A 202 -4.99 -18.74 37.69
C ASN A 202 -5.50 -18.23 36.34
N GLU A 203 -6.69 -18.71 35.95
CA GLU A 203 -7.58 -18.07 34.99
C GLU A 203 -7.80 -16.60 35.38
N GLN A 204 -6.96 -15.71 34.86
CA GLN A 204 -7.27 -14.29 34.82
C GLN A 204 -8.39 -14.13 33.81
N SER A 205 -9.60 -13.89 34.32
CA SER A 205 -10.74 -13.35 33.57
C SER A 205 -10.22 -12.37 32.53
N ALA A 206 -10.32 -12.73 31.24
CA ALA A 206 -9.89 -11.90 30.13
C ALA A 206 -10.52 -10.51 30.31
N LYS A 207 -9.71 -9.49 30.63
CA LYS A 207 -10.20 -8.12 30.67
C LYS A 207 -10.68 -7.79 29.27
N THR A 208 -11.97 -7.49 29.12
CA THR A 208 -12.51 -6.89 27.89
C THR A 208 -11.73 -5.62 27.62
N ILE A 209 -10.98 -5.63 26.52
CA ILE A 209 -10.20 -4.49 26.05
C ILE A 209 -11.18 -3.51 25.42
N ASP A 210 -11.10 -2.24 25.78
CA ASP A 210 -11.84 -1.19 25.08
C ASP A 210 -11.30 -1.07 23.65
N PRO A 211 -12.12 -1.40 22.62
CA PRO A 211 -11.74 -1.25 21.22
C PRO A 211 -11.14 0.12 20.90
N LEU A 212 -11.67 1.16 21.53
CA LEU A 212 -11.29 2.54 21.24
C LEU A 212 -9.90 2.89 21.80
N GLU A 213 -9.53 2.32 22.95
CA GLU A 213 -8.20 2.49 23.53
C GLU A 213 -7.14 1.84 22.63
N SER A 214 -7.37 0.60 22.20
CA SER A 214 -6.49 -0.09 21.24
C SER A 214 -6.41 0.65 19.92
N PHE A 215 -7.54 1.09 19.37
CA PHE A 215 -7.59 1.84 18.13
C PHE A 215 -6.73 3.10 18.19
N ARG A 216 -6.84 3.91 19.25
CA ARG A 216 -6.06 5.16 19.38
C ARG A 216 -4.56 4.91 19.34
N VAL A 217 -4.10 3.87 20.02
CA VAL A 217 -2.68 3.49 20.03
C VAL A 217 -2.24 3.04 18.64
N LEU A 218 -3.01 2.16 18.00
CA LEU A 218 -2.70 1.66 16.65
C LEU A 218 -2.77 2.76 15.59
N HIS A 219 -3.73 3.68 15.71
CA HIS A 219 -3.88 4.82 14.80
C HIS A 219 -2.68 5.76 14.93
N ARG A 220 -2.23 6.07 16.15
CA ARG A 220 -0.99 6.83 16.37
C ARG A 220 0.21 6.13 15.73
N ILE A 221 0.40 4.84 16.01
CA ILE A 221 1.51 4.04 15.44
C ILE A 221 1.45 4.04 13.91
N SER A 222 0.26 3.84 13.34
CA SER A 222 0.04 3.88 11.89
C SER A 222 0.44 5.22 11.27
N GLN A 223 0.09 6.33 11.92
CA GLN A 223 0.51 7.66 11.50
C GLN A 223 2.02 7.86 11.64
N ASP A 224 2.63 7.36 12.71
CA ASP A 224 4.08 7.41 12.91
C ASP A 224 4.82 6.61 11.84
N MET A 225 4.34 5.41 11.48
CA MET A 225 4.89 4.58 10.41
C MET A 225 4.76 5.24 9.04
N PHE A 226 3.61 5.86 8.75
CA PHE A 226 3.40 6.62 7.51
C PHE A 226 4.37 7.80 7.43
N ASN A 227 4.46 8.60 8.49
CA ASN A 227 5.38 9.75 8.57
C ASN A 227 6.83 9.29 8.44
N HIS A 228 7.20 8.16 9.05
CA HIS A 228 8.53 7.57 8.93
C HIS A 228 8.88 7.18 7.49
N LYS A 229 7.93 6.60 6.74
CA LYS A 229 8.12 6.30 5.31
C LYS A 229 8.28 7.57 4.47
N HIS A 230 7.52 8.62 4.77
CA HIS A 230 7.43 9.85 3.99
C HIS A 230 8.32 11.00 4.50
N ALA A 231 9.22 10.72 5.44
CA ALA A 231 10.25 11.66 5.89
C ALA A 231 11.31 11.89 4.79
N ASP A 232 12.50 12.41 5.12
CA ASP A 232 13.58 12.75 4.18
C ASP A 232 14.26 11.52 3.50
N ARG A 233 13.51 10.45 3.22
CA ARG A 233 14.00 9.24 2.56
C ARG A 233 13.51 9.21 1.11
N GLU A 234 14.34 8.66 0.23
CA GLU A 234 13.91 8.36 -1.14
C GLU A 234 12.75 7.36 -1.11
N ARG A 235 11.79 7.54 -2.04
CA ARG A 235 10.64 6.63 -2.21
C ARG A 235 11.16 5.25 -2.60
N ASN A 236 10.66 4.18 -1.97
CA ASN A 236 11.08 2.77 -2.18
C ASN A 236 12.46 2.39 -1.60
N THR A 237 12.67 2.59 -0.30
CA THR A 237 13.90 2.10 0.36
C THR A 237 13.71 0.79 1.13
N TRP A 238 12.48 0.30 1.30
CA TRP A 238 12.20 -0.89 2.11
C TRP A 238 12.70 -2.19 1.47
N GLN A 239 12.84 -2.22 0.14
CA GLN A 239 13.34 -3.35 -0.64
C GLN A 239 14.74 -3.77 -0.18
N LEU A 240 15.57 -2.80 0.18
CA LEU A 240 16.94 -3.01 0.69
C LEU A 240 16.96 -3.71 2.07
N GLY A 241 15.83 -3.68 2.78
CA GLY A 241 15.64 -4.37 4.06
C GLY A 241 15.32 -5.85 3.90
N GLN A 242 15.08 -6.34 2.69
CA GLN A 242 14.80 -7.76 2.47
C GLN A 242 16.04 -8.60 2.78
N ARG A 243 15.91 -9.48 3.78
CA ARG A 243 16.93 -10.46 4.18
C ARG A 243 16.54 -11.91 3.89
N GLY A 244 15.32 -12.13 3.41
CA GLY A 244 14.78 -13.45 3.11
C GLY A 244 15.08 -13.91 1.67
N GLY A 245 14.74 -15.18 1.39
CA GLY A 245 14.98 -15.83 0.09
C GLY A 245 16.19 -16.76 0.12
N ASP A 246 16.07 -17.94 -0.48
CA ASP A 246 17.21 -18.84 -0.67
C ASP A 246 17.99 -18.38 -1.91
N PRO A 247 19.27 -17.99 -1.81
CA PRO A 247 20.05 -17.55 -2.97
C PRO A 247 20.23 -18.64 -4.04
N ARG A 248 19.88 -19.89 -3.74
CA ARG A 248 19.85 -21.01 -4.70
C ARG A 248 18.54 -21.08 -5.48
N GLU A 249 17.49 -20.39 -5.04
CA GLU A 249 16.23 -20.33 -5.77
C GLU A 249 16.39 -19.44 -7.01
N PRO A 250 16.02 -19.90 -8.21
CA PRO A 250 16.18 -19.15 -9.45
C PRO A 250 15.46 -17.79 -9.51
N TYR A 251 14.52 -17.56 -8.60
CA TYR A 251 13.68 -16.36 -8.55
C TYR A 251 14.03 -15.44 -7.38
N ALA A 252 15.02 -15.81 -6.55
CA ALA A 252 15.55 -14.93 -5.52
C ALA A 252 16.46 -13.87 -6.16
N TYR A 253 16.22 -12.61 -5.82
CA TYR A 253 17.07 -11.49 -6.24
C TYR A 253 17.86 -10.99 -5.04
N ASP A 254 19.13 -10.63 -5.27
CA ASP A 254 19.86 -9.81 -4.32
C ASP A 254 19.16 -8.45 -4.14
N ALA A 255 18.95 -8.03 -2.90
CA ALA A 255 18.16 -6.84 -2.59
C ALA A 255 18.76 -5.55 -3.18
N LEU A 256 20.09 -5.43 -3.21
CA LEU A 256 20.78 -4.26 -3.80
C LEU A 256 20.64 -4.28 -5.32
N GLY A 257 20.92 -5.42 -5.96
CA GLY A 257 20.74 -5.57 -7.40
C GLY A 257 19.29 -5.39 -7.86
N PHE A 258 18.33 -5.82 -7.04
CA PHE A 258 16.91 -5.58 -7.28
C PHE A 258 16.57 -4.09 -7.22
N GLN A 259 17.03 -3.38 -6.18
CA GLN A 259 16.81 -1.94 -6.05
C GLN A 259 17.39 -1.17 -7.25
N GLU A 260 18.64 -1.44 -7.61
CA GLU A 260 19.29 -0.83 -8.79
C GLU A 260 18.45 -1.05 -10.06
N GLY A 261 17.95 -2.27 -10.27
CA GLY A 261 17.09 -2.59 -11.41
C GLY A 261 15.76 -1.82 -11.40
N ILE A 262 15.14 -1.64 -10.23
CA ILE A 262 13.93 -0.83 -10.05
C ILE A 262 14.21 0.64 -10.37
N ASP A 263 15.33 1.19 -9.91
CA ASP A 263 15.70 2.59 -10.12
C ASP A 263 15.95 2.90 -11.60
N VAL A 264 16.72 2.04 -12.28
CA VAL A 264 16.95 2.14 -13.73
C VAL A 264 15.64 2.11 -14.51
N MET A 265 14.76 1.15 -14.20
CA MET A 265 13.47 1.02 -14.89
C MET A 265 12.53 2.18 -14.57
N THR A 266 12.60 2.72 -13.37
CA THR A 266 11.82 3.88 -12.94
C THR A 266 12.21 5.12 -13.73
N GLU A 267 13.51 5.41 -13.85
CA GLU A 267 13.99 6.56 -14.64
C GLU A 267 13.72 6.36 -16.14
N ALA A 268 13.89 5.14 -16.66
CA ALA A 268 13.52 4.82 -18.04
C ALA A 268 12.02 5.08 -18.29
N GLY A 269 11.14 4.71 -17.35
CA GLY A 269 9.71 4.97 -17.43
C GLY A 269 9.36 6.45 -17.43
N LYS A 270 9.97 7.24 -16.53
CA LYS A 270 9.81 8.71 -16.53
C LYS A 270 10.24 9.32 -17.86
N GLU A 271 11.37 8.88 -18.42
CA GLU A 271 11.86 9.38 -19.70
C GLU A 271 10.94 9.00 -20.87
N ILE A 272 10.41 7.78 -20.88
CA ILE A 272 9.42 7.34 -21.87
C ILE A 272 8.17 8.19 -21.78
N PHE A 273 7.63 8.42 -20.57
CA PHE A 273 6.48 9.30 -20.36
C PHE A 273 6.74 10.71 -20.90
N ARG A 274 7.89 11.29 -20.56
CA ARG A 274 8.34 12.61 -21.04
C ARG A 274 8.32 12.69 -22.56
N ARG A 275 8.88 11.71 -23.25
CA ARG A 275 8.91 11.69 -24.73
C ARG A 275 7.56 11.39 -25.35
N LYS A 276 6.77 10.52 -24.72
CA LYS A 276 5.43 10.17 -25.17
C LYS A 276 4.51 11.38 -25.17
N TRP A 277 4.56 12.18 -24.11
CA TRP A 277 3.63 13.29 -23.90
C TRP A 277 4.24 14.66 -24.13
N GLY A 278 5.55 14.77 -24.38
CA GLY A 278 6.18 16.09 -24.48
C GLY A 278 5.98 16.93 -23.21
N HIS A 279 5.73 16.28 -22.06
CA HIS A 279 5.48 16.91 -20.78
C HIS A 279 6.07 16.09 -19.60
N ARG A 280 6.45 16.73 -18.48
CA ARG A 280 7.18 16.07 -17.38
C ARG A 280 6.33 15.58 -16.22
N ASP A 281 5.17 16.19 -16.00
CA ASP A 281 4.37 16.00 -14.81
C ASP A 281 2.98 15.41 -15.15
N CYS A 282 2.13 15.21 -14.15
CA CYS A 282 0.84 14.53 -14.32
C CYS A 282 -0.28 15.46 -14.80
N ASP A 283 -0.03 16.76 -14.94
CA ASP A 283 -0.97 17.79 -15.39
C ASP A 283 -0.95 18.01 -16.92
N PHE A 284 -0.34 17.10 -17.68
CA PHE A 284 -0.29 17.15 -19.14
C PHE A 284 -1.67 17.19 -19.83
N GLY A 285 -2.72 16.69 -19.17
CA GLY A 285 -4.10 16.88 -19.62
C GLY A 285 -4.54 18.35 -19.59
N ALA A 286 -4.14 19.10 -18.58
CA ALA A 286 -4.39 20.54 -18.49
C ALA A 286 -3.60 21.34 -19.54
N ALA A 287 -2.50 20.78 -20.04
CA ALA A 287 -1.77 21.32 -21.20
C ALA A 287 -2.50 21.11 -22.54
N GLY A 288 -3.69 20.48 -22.54
CA GLY A 288 -4.56 20.34 -23.71
C GLY A 288 -4.18 19.17 -24.63
N LEU A 289 -3.30 18.29 -24.18
CA LEU A 289 -2.97 17.07 -24.91
C LEU A 289 -4.19 16.14 -24.99
N LYS A 290 -4.18 15.23 -25.96
CA LYS A 290 -5.18 14.18 -26.14
C LYS A 290 -4.50 12.83 -26.33
N PRO A 291 -5.20 11.70 -26.06
CA PRO A 291 -4.58 10.38 -26.22
C PRO A 291 -4.00 10.13 -27.61
N SER A 292 -4.56 10.78 -28.65
CA SER A 292 -4.08 10.73 -30.03
C SER A 292 -2.71 11.38 -30.27
N ASP A 293 -2.25 12.19 -29.33
CA ASP A 293 -1.03 13.01 -29.45
C ASP A 293 0.20 12.29 -28.91
N ALA A 294 0.00 11.12 -28.29
CA ALA A 294 1.08 10.25 -27.83
C ALA A 294 2.12 10.06 -28.95
N TRP A 295 3.38 10.37 -28.63
CA TRP A 295 4.55 10.30 -29.51
C TRP A 295 4.57 11.28 -30.69
N LYS A 296 3.72 12.31 -30.69
CA LYS A 296 3.61 13.28 -31.80
C LYS A 296 3.86 14.73 -31.38
N VAL A 297 4.19 14.95 -30.11
CA VAL A 297 4.30 16.28 -29.52
C VAL A 297 5.74 16.63 -29.23
N GLU A 298 6.07 17.91 -29.41
CA GLU A 298 7.36 18.45 -29.01
C GLU A 298 7.41 18.59 -27.48
N LYS A 299 8.61 18.50 -26.92
CA LYS A 299 8.81 18.71 -25.48
C LYS A 299 8.51 20.16 -25.11
N ASP A 300 7.88 20.36 -23.96
CA ASP A 300 7.59 21.69 -23.40
C ASP A 300 8.64 22.19 -22.40
N TRP A 301 9.79 21.51 -22.32
CA TRP A 301 10.92 21.86 -21.46
C TRP A 301 12.26 21.88 -22.22
N GLU A 302 13.22 22.61 -21.66
CA GLU A 302 14.61 22.68 -22.17
C GLU A 302 15.44 21.47 -21.73
#